data_AF-A0A645IN65-F1
#
_entry.id   AF-A0A645IN65-F1
#
_cell.length_a   1.000
_cell.length_b   1.000
_cell.length_c   1.000
_cell.angle_alpha   90.00
_cell.angle_beta   90.00
_cell.angle_gamma   90.00
#
_symmetry.space_group_name_H-M   'P 1'
#
loop_
_entity.id
_entity.type
_entity.pdbx_description
1 polymer ?
#
loop_
_entity_poly.entity_id
_entity_poly.type
_entity_poly.pdbx_seq_one_letter_code
_entity_poly.pdbx_strand_id
1 'polypeptide(L)' 'MHQSGLTAEHRGGAVLFSEAKLILVCEKLYVGQLEKDAFLDEKLITANYPKADFHTFYIGEIKKILTK' A
#
# COMPACT_ATOMS: atom_id res chain seq x y z
N MET A 1 7.54 11.27 13.25
CA MET A 1 6.15 10.79 13.42
C MET A 1 5.48 11.57 14.56
N HIS A 2 5.07 12.83 14.37
CA HIS A 2 4.59 13.67 15.47
C HIS A 2 3.18 14.24 15.26
N GLN A 3 2.41 13.74 14.27
CA GLN A 3 1.11 14.31 13.94
C GLN A 3 -0.04 13.30 13.77
N SER A 4 0.23 11.99 13.66
CA SER A 4 -0.83 11.00 13.39
C SER A 4 -1.47 10.40 14.64
N GLY A 5 -0.89 10.58 15.84
CA GLY A 5 -1.33 9.89 17.06
C GLY A 5 -1.06 8.38 17.07
N LEU A 6 -0.20 7.89 16.17
CA LEU A 6 0.23 6.48 16.11
C LEU A 6 1.61 6.30 16.75
N THR A 7 1.77 5.23 17.51
CA THR A 7 3.03 4.87 18.17
C THR A 7 3.75 3.82 17.33
N ALA A 8 4.94 4.16 16.82
CA ALA A 8 5.75 3.21 16.07
C ALA A 8 6.47 2.23 17.00
N GLU A 9 6.43 0.95 16.63
CA GLU A 9 7.22 -0.12 17.23
C GLU A 9 8.16 -0.74 16.19
N HIS A 10 9.37 -1.09 16.60
CA HIS A 10 10.30 -1.84 15.75
C HIS A 10 10.30 -3.31 16.16
N ARG A 11 9.73 -4.18 15.32
CA ARG A 11 9.76 -5.64 15.51
C ARG A 11 10.05 -6.34 14.18
N GLY A 12 10.98 -7.30 14.20
CA GLY A 12 11.23 -8.16 13.04
C GLY A 12 11.76 -7.45 11.79
N GLY A 13 12.49 -6.33 11.94
CA GLY A 13 13.04 -5.55 10.83
C GLY A 13 12.05 -4.61 10.14
N ALA A 14 10.81 -4.52 10.61
CA ALA A 14 9.79 -3.61 10.11
C ALA A 14 9.29 -2.65 11.20
N VAL A 15 8.74 -1.51 10.76
CA VAL A 15 8.01 -0.58 11.61
C VAL A 15 6.55 -1.01 11.66
N LEU A 16 6.05 -1.23 12.87
CA LEU A 16 4.67 -1.56 13.20
C LEU A 16 4.03 -0.39 13.94
N PHE A 17 2.71 -0.43 14.14
CA PHE A 17 2.00 0.52 14.99
C PHE A 17 1.40 -0.20 16.20
N SER A 18 1.69 0.30 17.41
CA SER A 18 1.18 -0.27 18.67
C SER A 18 -0.34 -0.30 18.72
N GLU A 19 -1.01 0.62 18.03
CA GLU A 19 -2.47 0.74 18.01
C GLU A 19 -3.13 -0.30 17.08
N ALA A 20 -2.39 -0.95 16.18
CA ALA A 20 -2.93 -1.90 15.23
C ALA A 20 -3.55 -3.14 15.91
N LYS A 21 -4.73 -3.56 15.44
CA LYS A 21 -5.40 -4.82 15.87
C LYS A 21 -4.97 -6.03 15.03
N LEU A 22 -4.55 -5.79 13.79
CA LEU A 22 -4.11 -6.77 12.82
C LEU A 22 -2.94 -6.17 12.03
N ILE A 23 -1.87 -6.95 11.87
CA ILE A 23 -0.69 -6.57 11.09
C ILE A 23 -0.38 -7.70 10.12
N LEU A 24 -0.24 -7.35 8.84
CA LEU A 24 0.19 -8.26 7.78
C LEU A 24 1.63 -7.91 7.39
N VAL A 25 2.57 -8.81 7.67
CA VAL A 25 3.94 -8.69 7.19
C VAL A 25 3.99 -9.31 5.81
N CYS A 26 4.29 -8.49 4.80
CA CYS A 26 4.26 -8.92 3.42
C CYS A 26 5.63 -8.82 2.75
N GLU A 27 5.95 -9.79 1.90
CA GLU A 27 7.04 -9.72 0.94
C GLU A 27 6.47 -9.22 -0.39
N LYS A 28 7.14 -8.23 -0.99
CA LYS A 28 6.69 -7.64 -2.25
C LYS A 28 7.13 -8.55 -3.39
N LEU A 29 6.17 -9.20 -4.06
CA LEU A 29 6.42 -10.14 -5.15
C LEU A 29 6.48 -9.44 -6.52
N TYR A 30 5.70 -8.38 -6.69
CA TYR A 30 5.59 -7.68 -7.97
C TYR A 30 5.32 -6.20 -7.78
N VAL A 31 5.86 -5.40 -8.70
CA VAL A 31 5.60 -3.96 -8.83
C VAL A 31 5.09 -3.72 -10.25
N GLY A 32 3.95 -3.04 -10.36
CA GLY A 32 3.40 -2.63 -11.64
C GLY A 32 2.96 -1.18 -11.61
N GLN A 33 2.76 -0.61 -12.78
CA GLN A 33 2.15 0.70 -12.94
C GLN A 33 0.80 0.53 -13.66
N LEU A 34 -0.18 1.35 -13.32
CA LEU A 34 -1.39 1.43 -14.12
C LEU A 34 -1.04 2.09 -15.46
N GLU A 35 -1.16 1.30 -16.53
CA GLU A 35 -0.94 1.77 -17.88
C GLU A 35 -2.19 2.45 -18.41
N LYS A 36 -2.01 3.64 -19.01
CA LYS A 36 -3.11 4.43 -19.58
C LYS A 36 -3.94 3.61 -20.57
N ASP A 37 -3.28 2.81 -21.40
CA ASP A 37 -3.92 2.04 -22.47
C ASP A 37 -4.62 0.77 -21.96
N ALA A 38 -4.47 0.44 -20.68
CA ALA A 38 -5.17 -0.67 -20.03
C ALA A 38 -6.54 -0.26 -19.44
N PHE A 39 -6.89 1.03 -19.47
CA PHE A 39 -8.21 1.49 -19.03
C PHE A 39 -9.25 1.22 -20.12
N LEU A 40 -10.27 0.43 -19.78
CA LEU A 40 -11.39 0.13 -20.69
C LEU A 40 -12.39 1.28 -20.80
N ASP A 41 -12.50 2.11 -19.76
CA ASP A 41 -13.28 3.35 -19.77
C ASP A 41 -12.35 4.54 -19.58
N GLU A 42 -12.09 5.26 -20.68
CA GLU A 42 -11.21 6.43 -20.69
C GLU A 42 -11.69 7.56 -19.77
N LYS A 43 -12.98 7.62 -19.42
CA LYS A 43 -13.51 8.62 -18.48
C LYS A 43 -12.91 8.48 -17.09
N LEU A 44 -12.45 7.27 -16.72
CA LEU A 44 -11.79 7.03 -15.45
C LEU A 44 -10.40 7.68 -15.38
N ILE A 45 -9.74 7.87 -16.53
CA ILE A 45 -8.44 8.54 -16.58
C ILE A 45 -8.61 10.00 -16.18
N THR A 46 -9.56 10.72 -16.78
CA THR A 46 -9.77 12.14 -16.47
C THR A 46 -10.35 12.37 -15.09
N ALA A 47 -11.22 11.47 -14.61
CA ALA A 47 -11.83 11.57 -13.29
C ALA A 47 -10.84 11.31 -12.14
N ASN A 48 -9.95 10.31 -12.29
CA ASN A 48 -9.09 9.85 -11.19
C ASN A 48 -7.61 10.26 -11.35
N TYR A 49 -7.16 10.51 -12.59
CA TYR A 49 -5.78 10.86 -12.94
C TYR A 49 -5.71 12.09 -13.85
N PRO A 50 -6.30 13.23 -13.43
CA PRO A 50 -6.33 14.43 -14.27
C PRO A 50 -4.93 14.98 -14.61
N LYS A 51 -3.90 14.57 -13.85
CA LYS A 51 -2.49 14.95 -14.06
C LYS A 51 -1.65 13.82 -14.70
N ALA A 52 -2.28 12.72 -15.12
CA ALA A 52 -1.62 11.52 -15.63
C ALA A 52 -0.60 10.89 -14.64
N ASP A 53 -0.85 11.03 -13.35
CA ASP A 53 -0.06 10.49 -12.23
C ASP A 53 -0.57 9.09 -11.82
N PHE A 54 -0.50 8.15 -12.76
CA PHE A 54 -1.02 6.80 -12.56
C PHE A 54 -0.35 6.05 -11.40
N HIS A 55 -1.15 5.30 -10.63
CA HIS A 55 -0.66 4.57 -9.46
C HIS A 55 0.38 3.51 -9.83
N THR A 56 1.41 3.40 -8.99
CA THR A 56 2.19 2.17 -8.84
C THR A 56 1.47 1.24 -7.88
N PHE A 57 1.20 0.01 -8.30
CA PHE A 57 0.62 -1.03 -7.46
C PHE A 57 1.65 -2.10 -7.13
N TYR A 58 1.37 -2.82 -6.05
CA TYR A 58 2.23 -3.88 -5.52
C TYR A 58 1.41 -5.12 -5.28
N ILE A 59 1.93 -6.28 -5.68
CA ILE A 59 1.40 -7.58 -5.25
C ILE A 59 2.36 -8.11 -4.19
N GLY A 60 1.81 -8.44 -3.02
CA GLY A 60 2.58 -8.94 -1.89
C GLY A 60 2.08 -10.29 -1.39
N GLU A 61 3.01 -11.14 -0.97
CA GLU A 61 2.72 -12.38 -0.25
C GLU A 61 2.67 -12.10 1.24
N ILE A 62 1.64 -12.59 1.94
CA ILE A 62 1.58 -12.52 3.40
C ILE A 62 2.55 -13.56 3.98
N LYS A 63 3.62 -13.11 4.61
CA LYS A 63 4.62 -13.98 5.28
C LYS A 63 4.26 -14.25 6.72
N LYS A 64 3.59 -13.30 7.38
CA LYS A 64 3.18 -13.43 8.79
C LYS A 64 1.96 -12.57 9.08
N ILE A 65 1.11 -13.06 9.97
CA ILE A 65 0.00 -12.32 10.57
C ILE A 65 0.31 -12.12 12.05
N LEU A 66 0.15 -10.91 12.55
CA LEU A 66 0.21 -10.59 13.98
C LEU A 66 -1.12 -10.00 14.42
N THR A 67 -1.62 -10.47 15.56
CA THR A 67 -2.81 -9.95 16.23
C THR A 67 -2.44 -9.59 17.66
N LYS A 68 -3.22 -8.70 18.29
CA LYS A 68 -3.14 -8.47 19.74
C LYS A 68 -3.73 -9.63 20.52
#